data_AF-A0A7C8ZRE3-F1
#
_entry.id   AF-A0A7C8ZRE3-F1
#
_cell.length_a   1.000
_cell.length_b   1.000
_cell.length_c   1.000
_cell.angle_alpha   90.00
_cell.angle_beta   90.00
_cell.angle_gamma   90.00
#
_symmetry.space_group_name_H-M   'P 1'
#
loop_
_entity.id
_entity.type
_entity.pdbx_description
1 polymer ?
#
loop_
_entity_poly.entity_id
_entity_poly.type
_entity_poly.pdbx_seq_one_letter_code
_entity_poly.pdbx_strand_id
1 'polypeptide(L)'
;LISQLFTTAKTLLKRFESEKQLKSILAFMLAGYKCARVASTEKSFSKINEFALYTAGLLKNYVEEKSSHELSTIDQLQRIIGACSNYLSDFLKDCIEAIHLLENKTSSVRRLVYTKLAFCLEQMLSFAGMVHKMKLHQEECFINVSIFIRCTKSVQLALVDPNIQVQAIGLQVLKNTIQKISNSGRDDGFVLILSGELFREILMVIQNITMKPVTRESTALAGECLKTLVLMQTLP
;
A
#
# COMPACT_ATOMS: atom_id res chain seq x y z
N LEU A 1 -7.65 22.90 12.92
CA LEU A 1 -7.93 21.75 13.82
C LEU A 1 -7.23 20.46 13.42
N ILE A 2 -7.59 19.79 12.30
CA ILE A 2 -7.01 18.48 11.90
C ILE A 2 -5.47 18.48 11.85
N SER A 3 -4.87 19.51 11.24
CA SER A 3 -3.40 19.65 11.16
C SER A 3 -2.73 19.81 12.53
N GLN A 4 -3.35 20.51 13.46
CA GLN A 4 -2.82 20.70 14.82
C GLN A 4 -2.90 19.40 15.61
N LEU A 5 -4.01 18.66 15.50
CA LEU A 5 -4.18 17.35 16.14
C LEU A 5 -3.07 16.37 15.72
N PHE A 6 -2.78 16.26 14.42
CA PHE A 6 -1.70 15.38 13.95
C PHE A 6 -0.31 15.87 14.33
N THR A 7 -0.11 17.18 14.44
CA THR A 7 1.15 17.76 14.92
C THR A 7 1.37 17.41 16.39
N THR A 8 0.33 17.53 17.22
CA THR A 8 0.35 17.13 18.63
C THR A 8 0.56 15.62 18.76
N ALA A 9 -0.18 14.81 18.01
CA ALA A 9 -0.02 13.34 17.99
C ALA A 9 1.41 12.92 17.60
N LYS A 10 1.98 13.54 16.57
CA LYS A 10 3.38 13.33 16.16
C LYS A 10 4.35 13.71 17.27
N THR A 11 4.12 14.83 17.95
CA THR A 11 4.96 15.28 19.07
C THR A 11 4.88 14.34 20.26
N LEU A 12 3.68 13.85 20.58
CA LEU A 12 3.48 12.86 21.65
C LEU A 12 4.20 11.54 21.34
N LEU A 13 4.02 11.01 20.13
CA LEU A 13 4.70 9.80 19.69
C LEU A 13 6.22 9.90 19.84
N LYS A 14 6.83 11.04 19.47
CA LYS A 14 8.28 11.27 19.62
C LYS A 14 8.76 11.26 21.07
N ARG A 15 7.89 11.59 22.03
CA ARG A 15 8.24 11.68 23.46
C ARG A 15 8.02 10.37 24.20
N PHE A 16 7.29 9.41 23.62
CA PHE A 16 7.12 8.10 24.22
C PHE A 16 8.42 7.30 24.17
N GLU A 17 8.70 6.61 25.28
CA GLU A 17 9.71 5.53 25.33
C GLU A 17 9.37 4.46 24.29
N SER A 18 10.38 3.79 23.72
CA SER A 18 10.23 2.90 22.58
C SER A 18 9.15 1.82 22.77
N GLU A 19 9.04 1.23 23.96
CA GLU A 19 8.01 0.24 24.25
C GLU A 19 6.59 0.83 24.20
N LYS A 20 6.37 1.98 24.83
CA LYS A 20 5.08 2.70 24.81
C LYS A 20 4.77 3.23 23.41
N GLN A 21 5.78 3.65 22.67
CA GLN A 21 5.64 4.11 21.30
C GLN A 21 5.13 2.98 20.40
N LEU A 22 5.77 1.80 20.44
CA LEU A 22 5.33 0.64 19.66
C LEU A 22 3.90 0.20 20.02
N LYS A 23 3.56 0.19 21.32
CA LYS A 23 2.18 -0.12 21.78
C LYS A 23 1.15 0.88 21.28
N SER A 24 1.54 2.15 21.12
CA SER A 24 0.63 3.21 20.70
C SER A 24 0.50 3.35 19.19
N ILE A 25 1.50 2.90 18.41
CA ILE A 25 1.54 3.05 16.94
C ILE A 25 0.27 2.50 16.29
N LEU A 26 -0.26 1.36 16.74
CA LEU A 26 -1.50 0.80 16.22
C LEU A 26 -2.66 1.80 16.28
N ALA A 27 -2.88 2.39 17.46
CA ALA A 27 -3.97 3.32 17.68
C ALA A 27 -3.83 4.57 16.81
N PHE A 28 -2.62 5.10 16.70
CA PHE A 28 -2.34 6.26 15.84
C PHE A 28 -2.52 5.96 14.36
N MET A 29 -2.04 4.81 13.87
CA MET A 29 -2.21 4.42 12.47
C MET A 29 -3.69 4.21 12.13
N LEU A 30 -4.44 3.45 12.95
CA LEU A 30 -5.87 3.24 12.74
C LEU A 30 -6.66 4.56 12.81
N ALA A 31 -6.32 5.47 13.73
CA ALA A 31 -6.93 6.79 13.77
C ALA A 31 -6.65 7.59 12.49
N GLY A 32 -5.39 7.56 12.02
CA GLY A 32 -5.00 8.16 10.74
C GLY A 32 -5.79 7.59 9.56
N TYR A 33 -5.91 6.27 9.44
CA TYR A 33 -6.65 5.62 8.36
C TYR A 33 -8.17 5.85 8.46
N LYS A 34 -8.74 5.90 9.66
CA LYS A 34 -10.14 6.31 9.86
C LYS A 34 -10.39 7.73 9.37
N CYS A 35 -9.53 8.68 9.76
CA CYS A 35 -9.58 10.05 9.27
C CYS A 35 -9.41 10.10 7.74
N ALA A 36 -8.50 9.30 7.17
CA ALA A 36 -8.26 9.23 5.73
C ALA A 36 -9.51 8.76 4.97
N ARG A 37 -10.18 7.72 5.47
CA ARG A 37 -11.41 7.17 4.90
C ARG A 37 -12.52 8.21 4.83
N VAL A 38 -12.75 8.96 5.90
CA VAL A 38 -13.83 9.95 5.98
C VAL A 38 -13.46 11.35 5.44
N ALA A 39 -12.21 11.58 5.04
CA ALA A 39 -11.77 12.88 4.54
C ALA A 39 -12.60 13.33 3.33
N SER A 40 -13.16 14.54 3.38
CA SER A 40 -14.03 15.08 2.32
C SER A 40 -13.32 16.00 1.34
N THR A 41 -12.09 16.41 1.64
CA THR A 41 -11.30 17.32 0.80
C THR A 41 -9.85 16.85 0.66
N GLU A 42 -9.23 17.13 -0.48
CA GLU A 42 -7.82 16.83 -0.73
C GLU A 42 -6.87 17.52 0.25
N LYS A 43 -7.18 18.76 0.64
CA LYS A 43 -6.38 19.51 1.63
C LYS A 43 -6.37 18.79 2.98
N SER A 44 -7.54 18.30 3.43
CA SER A 44 -7.61 17.52 4.67
C SER A 44 -6.89 16.18 4.54
N PHE A 45 -7.09 15.49 3.41
CA PHE A 45 -6.47 14.21 3.12
C PHE A 45 -4.94 14.28 3.08
N SER A 46 -4.37 15.32 2.45
CA SER A 46 -2.93 15.54 2.38
C SER A 46 -2.29 15.61 3.78
N LYS A 47 -2.93 16.30 4.74
CA LYS A 47 -2.42 16.37 6.12
C LYS A 47 -2.54 15.05 6.87
N ILE A 48 -3.58 14.27 6.58
CA ILE A 48 -3.72 12.92 7.13
C ILE A 48 -2.66 11.99 6.54
N ASN A 49 -2.39 12.09 5.24
CA ASN A 49 -1.37 11.30 4.55
C ASN A 49 0.03 11.57 5.11
N GLU A 50 0.39 12.85 5.33
CA GLU A 50 1.65 13.22 5.99
C GLU A 50 1.82 12.54 7.37
N PHE A 51 0.73 12.43 8.14
CA PHE A 51 0.74 11.75 9.43
C PHE A 51 0.86 10.23 9.28
N ALA A 52 0.10 9.63 8.37
CA ALA A 52 0.16 8.19 8.09
C ALA A 52 1.56 7.75 7.64
N LEU A 53 2.20 8.51 6.73
CA LEU A 53 3.57 8.29 6.29
C LEU A 53 4.56 8.38 7.46
N TYR A 54 4.38 9.34 8.37
CA TYR A 54 5.20 9.43 9.57
C TYR A 54 5.07 8.19 10.47
N THR A 55 3.84 7.74 10.74
CA THR A 55 3.61 6.56 11.58
C THR A 55 4.09 5.25 10.92
N ALA A 56 3.92 5.13 9.60
CA ALA A 56 4.44 4.00 8.83
C ALA A 56 5.98 4.01 8.82
N GLY A 57 6.61 5.18 8.75
CA GLY A 57 8.06 5.33 8.89
C GLY A 57 8.58 4.87 10.26
N LEU A 58 7.89 5.22 11.35
CA LEU A 58 8.24 4.70 12.68
C LEU A 58 8.14 3.18 12.73
N LEU A 59 7.04 2.61 12.25
CA LEU A 59 6.85 1.16 12.21
C LEU A 59 7.95 0.47 11.39
N LYS A 60 8.31 1.06 10.24
CA LYS A 60 9.40 0.58 9.40
C LYS A 60 10.74 0.57 10.14
N ASN A 61 11.06 1.61 10.90
CA ASN A 61 12.28 1.66 11.69
C ASN A 61 12.32 0.51 12.71
N TYR A 62 11.21 0.20 13.38
CA TYR A 62 11.15 -0.97 14.27
C TYR A 62 11.42 -2.29 13.54
N VAL A 63 10.94 -2.45 12.30
CA VAL A 63 11.21 -3.63 11.48
C VAL A 63 12.69 -3.72 11.09
N GLU A 64 13.31 -2.59 10.74
CA GLU A 64 14.72 -2.55 10.30
C GLU A 64 15.70 -2.68 11.48
N GLU A 65 15.44 -2.00 12.59
CA GLU A 65 16.29 -1.99 13.80
C GLU A 65 16.26 -3.33 14.58
N LYS A 66 15.16 -4.08 14.52
CA LYS A 66 14.95 -5.30 15.33
C LYS A 66 15.00 -6.61 14.54
N SER A 67 15.70 -6.64 13.41
CA SER A 67 16.04 -7.90 12.71
C SER A 67 16.95 -8.85 13.53
N SER A 68 17.29 -8.48 14.77
CA SER A 68 17.96 -9.27 15.79
C SER A 68 17.36 -9.06 17.20
N HIS A 69 16.67 -10.09 17.71
CA HIS A 69 16.39 -10.39 19.14
C HIS A 69 15.19 -9.70 19.83
N GLU A 70 13.97 -10.25 19.66
CA GLU A 70 12.92 -10.49 20.69
C GLU A 70 11.60 -10.96 20.02
N LEU A 71 11.18 -12.22 20.27
CA LEU A 71 9.96 -12.81 19.67
C LEU A 71 8.69 -11.99 19.96
N SER A 72 8.58 -11.43 21.17
CA SER A 72 7.46 -10.57 21.59
C SER A 72 7.30 -9.31 20.74
N THR A 73 8.40 -8.73 20.24
CA THR A 73 8.35 -7.56 19.38
C THR A 73 7.86 -7.94 17.98
N ILE A 74 8.30 -9.09 17.44
CA ILE A 74 7.85 -9.59 16.14
C ILE A 74 6.34 -9.83 16.16
N ASP A 75 5.81 -10.49 17.19
CA ASP A 75 4.37 -10.72 17.37
C ASP A 75 3.58 -9.39 17.40
N GLN A 76 4.12 -8.39 18.10
CA GLN A 76 3.49 -7.07 18.17
C GLN A 76 3.49 -6.38 16.81
N LEU A 77 4.59 -6.42 16.06
CA LEU A 77 4.68 -5.87 14.70
C LEU A 77 3.70 -6.57 13.76
N GLN A 78 3.62 -7.90 13.81
CA GLN A 78 2.65 -8.69 13.04
C GLN A 78 1.20 -8.30 13.34
N ARG A 79 0.85 -8.13 14.62
CA ARG A 79 -0.47 -7.66 15.03
C ARG A 79 -0.78 -6.27 14.49
N ILE A 80 0.19 -5.35 14.57
CA ILE A 80 0.02 -3.98 14.06
C ILE A 80 -0.22 -4.01 12.55
N ILE A 81 0.66 -4.64 11.78
CA ILE A 81 0.58 -4.71 10.33
C ILE A 81 -0.68 -5.47 9.89
N GLY A 82 -1.00 -6.57 10.56
CA GLY A 82 -2.19 -7.39 10.29
C GLY A 82 -3.49 -6.62 10.50
N ALA A 83 -3.62 -5.87 11.59
CA ALA A 83 -4.80 -5.05 11.87
C ALA A 83 -4.92 -3.87 10.88
N CYS A 84 -3.81 -3.17 10.60
CA CYS A 84 -3.78 -2.07 9.66
C CYS A 84 -4.09 -2.51 8.22
N SER A 85 -3.52 -3.63 7.77
CA SER A 85 -3.81 -4.19 6.44
C SER A 85 -5.27 -4.62 6.30
N ASN A 86 -5.87 -5.24 7.32
CA ASN A 86 -7.31 -5.56 7.31
C ASN A 86 -8.16 -4.30 7.10
N TYR A 87 -7.94 -3.27 7.92
CA TYR A 87 -8.69 -2.03 7.82
C TYR A 87 -8.51 -1.34 6.46
N LEU A 88 -7.28 -1.29 5.95
CA LEU A 88 -6.98 -0.70 4.65
C LEU A 88 -7.56 -1.51 3.49
N SER A 89 -7.73 -2.82 3.62
CA SER A 89 -8.35 -3.66 2.58
C SER A 89 -9.82 -3.26 2.39
N ASP A 90 -10.54 -3.04 3.48
CA ASP A 90 -11.93 -2.57 3.42
C ASP A 90 -11.99 -1.12 2.89
N PHE A 91 -11.08 -0.25 3.34
CA PHE A 91 -11.01 1.12 2.80
C PHE A 91 -10.68 1.15 1.29
N LEU A 92 -9.83 0.24 0.82
CA LEU A 92 -9.53 0.10 -0.61
C LEU A 92 -10.77 -0.31 -1.40
N LYS A 93 -11.55 -1.28 -0.90
CA LYS A 93 -12.81 -1.71 -1.55
C LYS A 93 -13.81 -0.58 -1.64
N ASP A 94 -14.00 0.18 -0.55
CA ASP A 94 -14.83 1.40 -0.57
C ASP A 94 -14.39 2.39 -1.65
N CYS A 95 -13.08 2.55 -1.85
CA CYS A 95 -12.56 3.45 -2.88
C CYS A 95 -12.88 2.92 -4.28
N ILE A 96 -12.71 1.62 -4.52
CA ILE A 96 -13.05 0.98 -5.80
C ILE A 96 -14.54 1.14 -6.08
N GLU A 97 -15.41 0.80 -5.13
CA GLU A 97 -16.86 0.98 -5.25
C GLU A 97 -17.21 2.44 -5.51
N ALA A 98 -16.59 3.37 -4.79
CA ALA A 98 -16.81 4.79 -5.02
C ALA A 98 -16.41 5.21 -6.44
N ILE A 99 -15.32 4.66 -7.01
CA ILE A 99 -14.88 4.93 -8.39
C ILE A 99 -15.90 4.46 -9.42
N HIS A 100 -16.47 3.26 -9.24
CA HIS A 100 -17.54 2.73 -10.09
C HIS A 100 -18.78 3.63 -10.06
N LEU A 101 -19.02 4.36 -8.97
CA LEU A 101 -20.15 5.27 -8.80
C LEU A 101 -19.86 6.75 -9.18
N LEU A 102 -18.70 7.05 -9.80
CA LEU A 102 -18.28 8.44 -10.08
C LEU A 102 -18.96 9.09 -11.30
N GLU A 103 -19.88 8.41 -11.98
CA GLU A 103 -20.68 9.03 -13.06
C GLU A 103 -21.38 10.28 -12.49
N ASN A 104 -21.07 11.45 -13.08
CA ASN A 104 -21.60 12.77 -12.67
C ASN A 104 -21.00 13.43 -11.41
N LYS A 105 -19.90 12.93 -10.83
CA LYS A 105 -19.20 13.62 -9.72
C LYS A 105 -18.24 14.71 -10.20
N THR A 106 -18.00 15.71 -9.35
CA THR A 106 -17.03 16.78 -9.64
C THR A 106 -15.61 16.23 -9.79
N SER A 107 -14.78 16.94 -10.55
CA SER A 107 -13.36 16.59 -10.76
C SER A 107 -12.59 16.48 -9.43
N SER A 108 -12.91 17.31 -8.45
CA SER A 108 -12.30 17.29 -7.11
C SER A 108 -12.66 16.05 -6.31
N VAL A 109 -13.92 15.59 -6.35
CA VAL A 109 -14.35 14.36 -5.67
C VAL A 109 -13.66 13.15 -6.31
N ARG A 110 -13.63 13.10 -7.65
CA ARG A 110 -12.93 12.05 -8.40
C ARG A 110 -11.45 11.98 -8.02
N ARG A 111 -10.74 13.11 -8.06
CA ARG A 111 -9.31 13.18 -7.71
C ARG A 111 -9.05 12.75 -6.28
N LEU A 112 -9.91 13.14 -5.34
CA LEU A 112 -9.81 12.70 -3.95
C LEU A 112 -9.94 11.18 -3.81
N VAL A 113 -10.95 10.57 -4.43
CA VAL A 113 -11.14 9.10 -4.36
C VAL A 113 -9.96 8.37 -5.00
N TYR A 114 -9.44 8.85 -6.14
CA TYR A 114 -8.25 8.27 -6.77
C TYR A 114 -7.02 8.36 -5.86
N THR A 115 -6.84 9.50 -5.19
CA THR A 115 -5.74 9.70 -4.25
C THR A 115 -5.86 8.78 -3.03
N LYS A 116 -7.08 8.53 -2.54
CA LYS A 116 -7.34 7.59 -1.45
C LYS A 116 -7.05 6.14 -1.84
N LEU A 117 -7.42 5.72 -3.06
CA LEU A 117 -7.10 4.39 -3.57
C LEU A 117 -5.58 4.20 -3.68
N ALA A 118 -4.89 5.18 -4.28
CA ALA A 118 -3.42 5.14 -4.41
C ALA A 118 -2.75 5.03 -3.03
N PHE A 119 -3.21 5.83 -2.06
CA PHE A 119 -2.73 5.76 -0.68
C PHE A 119 -2.90 4.38 -0.06
N CYS A 120 -4.07 3.74 -0.21
CA CYS A 120 -4.28 2.39 0.34
C CYS A 120 -3.30 1.38 -0.26
N LEU A 121 -3.12 1.41 -1.59
CA LEU A 121 -2.20 0.53 -2.31
C LEU A 121 -0.74 0.75 -1.90
N GLU A 122 -0.30 2.00 -1.74
CA GLU A 122 1.04 2.34 -1.28
C GLU A 122 1.31 1.80 0.13
N GLN A 123 0.34 1.92 1.04
CA GLN A 123 0.45 1.36 2.38
C GLN A 123 0.48 -0.18 2.35
N MET A 124 -0.35 -0.83 1.52
CA MET A 124 -0.33 -2.28 1.35
C MET A 124 1.03 -2.80 0.86
N LEU A 125 1.59 -2.17 -0.17
CA LEU A 125 2.93 -2.53 -0.67
C LEU A 125 4.02 -2.27 0.37
N SER A 126 3.91 -1.18 1.14
CA SER A 126 4.83 -0.92 2.24
C SER A 126 4.76 -2.00 3.33
N PHE A 127 3.56 -2.50 3.66
CA PHE A 127 3.38 -3.58 4.62
C PHE A 127 3.89 -4.92 4.11
N ALA A 128 3.63 -5.24 2.84
CA ALA A 128 4.21 -6.41 2.19
C ALA A 128 5.75 -6.41 2.31
N GLY A 129 6.39 -5.27 2.05
CA GLY A 129 7.84 -5.11 2.19
C GLY A 129 8.32 -5.25 3.63
N MET A 130 7.55 -4.78 4.61
CA MET A 130 7.90 -4.95 6.04
C MET A 130 7.85 -6.42 6.46
N VAL A 131 6.78 -7.16 6.14
CA VAL A 131 6.67 -8.56 6.54
C VAL A 131 7.65 -9.48 5.81
N HIS A 132 8.06 -9.11 4.60
CA HIS A 132 9.18 -9.75 3.89
C HIS A 132 10.49 -9.62 4.68
N LYS A 133 10.80 -8.39 5.11
CA LYS A 133 12.00 -8.07 5.92
C LYS A 133 12.03 -8.72 7.29
N MET A 134 10.86 -8.97 7.89
CA MET A 134 10.73 -9.67 9.17
C MET A 134 11.09 -11.17 9.08
N LYS A 135 11.74 -11.61 8.00
CA LYS A 135 12.17 -12.96 7.66
C LYS A 135 11.01 -13.93 7.50
N LEU A 136 10.65 -14.19 6.25
CA LEU A 136 9.99 -15.42 5.80
C LEU A 136 10.90 -16.68 5.93
N HIS A 137 12.08 -16.57 6.55
CA HIS A 137 13.18 -17.54 6.53
C HIS A 137 13.11 -18.65 7.60
N GLN A 138 11.95 -18.91 8.18
CA GLN A 138 11.74 -20.09 9.03
C GLN A 138 10.44 -20.77 8.64
N GLU A 139 10.41 -22.09 8.77
CA GLU A 139 9.26 -22.97 8.46
C GLU A 139 7.97 -22.61 9.23
N GLU A 140 8.03 -21.64 10.15
CA GLU A 140 6.94 -21.22 11.04
C GLU A 140 6.43 -19.77 10.82
N CYS A 141 6.62 -19.15 9.64
CA CYS A 141 6.17 -17.75 9.44
C CYS A 141 4.80 -17.58 8.74
N PHE A 142 3.84 -18.46 9.02
CA PHE A 142 2.49 -18.44 8.42
C PHE A 142 1.80 -17.06 8.53
N ILE A 143 2.02 -16.33 9.63
CA ILE A 143 1.42 -15.02 9.86
C ILE A 143 1.96 -13.98 8.86
N ASN A 144 3.29 -13.87 8.69
CA ASN A 144 3.88 -12.93 7.72
C ASN A 144 3.44 -13.26 6.30
N VAL A 145 3.43 -14.55 5.92
CA VAL A 145 2.92 -15.01 4.62
C VAL A 145 1.46 -14.60 4.43
N SER A 146 0.60 -14.81 5.43
CA SER A 146 -0.82 -14.45 5.36
C SER A 146 -1.04 -12.95 5.18
N ILE A 147 -0.23 -12.12 5.86
CA ILE A 147 -0.28 -10.66 5.74
C ILE A 147 0.23 -10.24 4.36
N PHE A 148 1.33 -10.83 3.89
CA PHE A 148 1.88 -10.57 2.56
C PHE A 148 0.85 -10.87 1.47
N ILE A 149 0.28 -12.07 1.47
CA ILE A 149 -0.77 -12.48 0.51
C ILE A 149 -1.97 -11.54 0.57
N ARG A 150 -2.37 -11.09 1.75
CA ARG A 150 -3.49 -10.12 1.88
C ARG A 150 -3.15 -8.78 1.23
N CYS A 151 -1.93 -8.30 1.41
CA CYS A 151 -1.46 -7.06 0.81
C CYS A 151 -1.40 -7.20 -0.72
N THR A 152 -0.83 -8.28 -1.25
CA THR A 152 -0.76 -8.53 -2.69
C THR A 152 -2.13 -8.71 -3.30
N LYS A 153 -3.04 -9.45 -2.66
CA LYS A 153 -4.46 -9.55 -3.08
C LYS A 153 -5.15 -8.20 -3.21
N SER A 154 -4.84 -7.25 -2.35
CA SER A 154 -5.41 -5.90 -2.44
C SER A 154 -4.90 -5.13 -3.67
N VAL A 155 -3.66 -5.38 -4.09
CA VAL A 155 -3.10 -4.86 -5.35
C VAL A 155 -3.70 -5.59 -6.56
N GLN A 156 -3.81 -6.93 -6.50
CA GLN A 156 -4.44 -7.75 -7.53
C GLN A 156 -5.87 -7.27 -7.80
N LEU A 157 -6.66 -7.01 -6.74
CA LEU A 157 -8.03 -6.49 -6.86
C LEU A 157 -8.09 -5.21 -7.70
N ALA A 158 -7.14 -4.27 -7.50
CA ALA A 158 -7.10 -3.05 -8.30
C ALA A 158 -6.65 -3.31 -9.75
N LEU A 159 -5.69 -4.23 -9.96
CA LEU A 159 -5.19 -4.56 -11.30
C LEU A 159 -6.23 -5.26 -12.18
N VAL A 160 -7.04 -6.17 -11.61
CA VAL A 160 -8.02 -6.94 -12.39
C VAL A 160 -9.41 -6.31 -12.42
N ASP A 161 -9.58 -5.15 -11.79
CA ASP A 161 -10.87 -4.44 -11.76
C ASP A 161 -11.33 -4.09 -13.19
N PRO A 162 -12.62 -4.17 -13.53
CA PRO A 162 -13.09 -3.84 -14.88
C PRO A 162 -12.98 -2.35 -15.24
N ASN A 163 -12.81 -1.46 -14.26
CA ASN A 163 -12.67 -0.02 -14.47
C ASN A 163 -11.21 0.35 -14.74
N ILE A 164 -10.97 0.90 -15.94
CA ILE A 164 -9.63 1.27 -16.41
C ILE A 164 -8.90 2.27 -15.50
N GLN A 165 -9.63 3.12 -14.77
CA GLN A 165 -9.03 4.08 -13.84
C GLN A 165 -8.52 3.38 -12.59
N VAL A 166 -9.25 2.38 -12.09
CA VAL A 166 -8.80 1.54 -10.96
C VAL A 166 -7.53 0.77 -11.36
N GLN A 167 -7.54 0.16 -12.55
CA GLN A 167 -6.37 -0.54 -13.11
C GLN A 167 -5.15 0.38 -13.24
N ALA A 168 -5.34 1.58 -13.81
CA ALA A 168 -4.28 2.55 -14.01
C ALA A 168 -3.66 3.02 -12.69
N ILE A 169 -4.48 3.28 -11.66
CA ILE A 169 -3.99 3.64 -10.32
C ILE A 169 -3.20 2.48 -9.70
N GLY A 170 -3.76 1.26 -9.76
CA GLY A 170 -3.10 0.03 -9.29
C GLY A 170 -1.70 -0.14 -9.89
N LEU A 171 -1.63 -0.04 -11.22
CA LEU A 171 -0.39 -0.22 -11.96
C LEU A 171 0.62 0.90 -11.70
N GLN A 172 0.16 2.16 -11.64
CA GLN A 172 1.04 3.30 -11.37
C GLN A 172 1.70 3.19 -10.00
N VAL A 173 0.94 2.81 -8.96
CA VAL A 173 1.48 2.62 -7.61
C VAL A 173 2.47 1.46 -7.56
N LEU A 174 2.16 0.34 -8.22
CA LEU A 174 3.05 -0.81 -8.31
C LEU A 174 4.37 -0.45 -9.00
N LYS A 175 4.30 0.17 -10.18
CA LYS A 175 5.46 0.61 -10.94
C LYS A 175 6.34 1.57 -10.13
N ASN A 176 5.74 2.60 -9.52
CA ASN A 176 6.48 3.58 -8.72
C ASN A 176 7.18 2.91 -7.53
N THR A 177 6.53 1.92 -6.91
CA THR A 177 7.10 1.15 -5.80
C THR A 177 8.31 0.35 -6.26
N ILE A 178 8.19 -0.40 -7.36
CA ILE A 178 9.29 -1.19 -7.92
C ILE A 178 10.46 -0.28 -8.29
N GLN A 179 10.21 0.81 -9.03
CA GLN A 179 11.26 1.76 -9.40
C GLN A 179 11.98 2.36 -8.20
N LYS A 180 11.23 2.70 -7.13
CA LYS A 180 11.81 3.21 -5.89
C LYS A 180 12.74 2.18 -5.22
N ILE A 181 12.38 0.91 -5.27
CA ILE A 181 13.18 -0.18 -4.70
C ILE A 181 14.43 -0.41 -5.56
N SER A 182 14.29 -0.50 -6.89
CA SER A 182 15.41 -0.63 -7.83
C SER A 182 16.43 0.50 -7.66
N ASN A 183 15.96 1.74 -7.57
CA ASN A 183 16.83 2.92 -7.41
C ASN A 183 17.55 2.95 -6.05
N SER A 184 17.07 2.21 -5.06
CA SER A 184 17.68 2.17 -3.73
C SER A 184 18.86 1.19 -3.62
N GLY A 185 19.06 0.33 -4.63
CA GLY A 185 20.14 -0.68 -4.66
C GLY A 185 20.07 -1.74 -3.56
N ARG A 186 18.94 -1.85 -2.86
CA ARG A 186 18.72 -2.74 -1.70
C ARG A 186 17.44 -3.55 -1.88
N ASP A 187 17.39 -4.37 -2.93
CA ASP A 187 16.35 -5.38 -3.07
C ASP A 187 16.82 -6.68 -2.40
N ASP A 188 16.12 -7.09 -1.34
CA ASP A 188 16.37 -8.32 -0.58
C ASP A 188 15.53 -9.49 -1.14
N GLY A 189 15.26 -9.47 -2.45
CA GLY A 189 14.38 -10.42 -3.14
C GLY A 189 12.89 -10.10 -3.00
N PHE A 190 12.51 -8.97 -2.39
CA PHE A 190 11.12 -8.57 -2.25
C PHE A 190 10.45 -8.40 -3.62
N VAL A 191 11.12 -7.74 -4.57
CA VAL A 191 10.50 -7.51 -5.89
C VAL A 191 10.33 -8.83 -6.63
N LEU A 192 11.25 -9.78 -6.49
CA LEU A 192 11.11 -11.11 -7.09
C LEU A 192 9.84 -11.81 -6.60
N ILE A 193 9.63 -11.86 -5.27
CA ILE A 193 8.43 -12.49 -4.69
C ILE A 193 7.16 -11.73 -5.08
N LEU A 194 7.18 -10.40 -5.01
CA LEU A 194 6.06 -9.56 -5.42
C LEU A 194 5.70 -9.77 -6.90
N SER A 195 6.71 -9.91 -7.76
CA SER A 195 6.53 -10.17 -9.19
C SER A 195 5.87 -11.51 -9.39
N GLY A 196 6.32 -12.57 -8.70
CA GLY A 196 5.69 -13.88 -8.75
C GLY A 196 4.20 -13.85 -8.41
N GLU A 197 3.81 -13.07 -7.42
CA GLU A 197 2.40 -12.91 -7.01
C GLU A 197 1.54 -12.07 -7.96
N LEU A 198 2.13 -11.17 -8.76
CA LEU A 198 1.38 -10.19 -9.57
C LEU A 198 1.52 -10.39 -11.09
N PHE A 199 2.43 -11.26 -11.53
CA PHE A 199 2.74 -11.46 -12.94
C PHE A 199 1.50 -11.86 -13.75
N ARG A 200 0.72 -12.80 -13.20
CA ARG A 200 -0.51 -13.29 -13.83
C ARG A 200 -1.51 -12.16 -14.04
N GLU A 201 -1.71 -11.32 -13.03
CA GLU A 201 -2.68 -10.23 -13.07
C GLU A 201 -2.29 -9.16 -14.08
N ILE A 202 -1.01 -8.82 -14.19
CA ILE A 202 -0.53 -7.88 -15.21
C ILE A 202 -0.76 -8.45 -16.62
N LEU A 203 -0.49 -9.74 -16.83
CA LEU A 203 -0.79 -10.39 -18.11
C LEU A 203 -2.29 -10.41 -18.43
N MET A 204 -3.15 -10.66 -17.43
CA MET A 204 -4.59 -10.61 -17.61
C MET A 204 -5.07 -9.21 -18.03
N VAL A 205 -4.48 -8.13 -17.49
CA VAL A 205 -4.80 -6.76 -17.94
C VAL A 205 -4.47 -6.58 -19.42
N ILE A 206 -3.27 -6.98 -19.84
CA ILE A 206 -2.86 -6.90 -21.26
C ILE A 206 -3.81 -7.72 -22.14
N GLN A 207 -4.10 -8.96 -21.76
CA GLN A 207 -5.01 -9.84 -22.51
C GLN A 207 -6.40 -9.22 -22.63
N ASN A 208 -6.97 -8.72 -21.53
CA ASN A 208 -8.28 -8.09 -21.51
C ASN A 208 -8.35 -6.85 -22.40
N ILE A 209 -7.27 -6.07 -22.47
CA ILE A 209 -7.17 -4.92 -23.39
C ILE A 209 -7.15 -5.39 -24.84
N THR A 210 -6.39 -6.44 -25.16
CA THR A 210 -6.31 -6.96 -26.54
C THR A 210 -7.60 -7.63 -27.04
N MET A 211 -8.47 -8.09 -26.13
CA MET A 211 -9.75 -8.72 -26.47
C MET A 211 -10.91 -7.72 -26.65
N LYS A 212 -10.71 -6.43 -26.36
CA LYS A 212 -11.74 -5.38 -26.48
C LYS A 212 -11.36 -4.37 -27.56
N PRO A 213 -12.33 -3.58 -28.08
CA PRO A 213 -12.01 -2.47 -28.97
C PRO A 213 -10.97 -1.54 -28.34
N VAL A 214 -9.87 -1.34 -29.05
CA VAL A 214 -8.69 -0.64 -28.54
C VAL A 214 -8.98 0.86 -28.46
N THR A 215 -8.94 1.40 -27.24
CA THR A 215 -8.99 2.84 -26.95
C THR A 215 -7.59 3.38 -26.73
N ARG A 216 -7.41 4.71 -26.81
CA ARG A 216 -6.11 5.36 -26.53
C ARG A 216 -5.67 5.07 -25.09
N GLU A 217 -6.61 5.13 -24.15
CA GLU A 217 -6.41 4.88 -22.73
C GLU A 217 -5.99 3.43 -22.48
N SER A 218 -6.65 2.46 -23.12
CA SER A 218 -6.29 1.04 -22.99
C SER A 218 -4.93 0.73 -23.61
N THR A 219 -4.57 1.34 -24.74
CA THR A 219 -3.22 1.19 -25.33
C THR A 219 -2.14 1.76 -24.41
N ALA A 220 -2.38 2.93 -23.82
CA ALA A 220 -1.46 3.52 -22.85
C ALA A 220 -1.28 2.62 -21.62
N LEU A 221 -2.38 2.06 -21.10
CA LEU A 221 -2.34 1.12 -19.98
C LEU A 221 -1.55 -0.15 -20.31
N ALA A 222 -1.79 -0.76 -21.47
CA ALA A 222 -1.03 -1.94 -21.92
C ALA A 222 0.48 -1.63 -22.05
N GLY A 223 0.84 -0.46 -22.58
CA GLY A 223 2.22 0.00 -22.64
C GLY A 223 2.86 0.15 -21.25
N GLU A 224 2.13 0.67 -20.27
CA GLU A 224 2.59 0.76 -18.88
C GLU A 224 2.70 -0.63 -18.21
N CYS A 225 1.82 -1.59 -18.55
CA CYS A 225 1.93 -2.96 -18.08
C CYS A 225 3.24 -3.59 -18.56
N LEU A 226 3.55 -3.46 -19.85
CA LEU A 226 4.80 -3.96 -20.44
C LEU A 226 6.03 -3.33 -19.78
N LYS A 227 6.04 -2.01 -19.56
CA LYS A 227 7.14 -1.33 -18.84
C LYS A 227 7.29 -1.87 -17.41
N THR A 228 6.18 -2.16 -16.73
CA THR A 228 6.20 -2.71 -15.37
C THR A 228 6.77 -4.13 -15.35
N LEU A 229 6.39 -4.98 -16.32
CA LEU A 229 6.96 -6.32 -16.47
C LEU A 229 8.47 -6.27 -16.72
N VAL A 230 8.94 -5.36 -17.57
CA VAL A 230 10.38 -5.16 -17.79
C VAL A 230 11.08 -4.79 -16.48
N LEU A 231 10.53 -3.83 -15.73
CA LEU A 231 11.10 -3.41 -14.44
C LEU A 231 11.19 -4.57 -13.43
N MET A 232 10.17 -5.42 -13.38
CA MET A 232 10.15 -6.62 -12.54
C MET A 232 11.22 -7.64 -12.93
N GLN A 233 11.55 -7.74 -14.23
CA GLN A 233 12.54 -8.70 -14.76
C GLN A 233 13.99 -8.19 -14.73
N THR A 234 14.20 -6.88 -14.77
CA THR A 234 15.55 -6.27 -14.81
C THR A 234 16.22 -6.12 -13.45
N LEU A 235 15.60 -6.63 -12.39
CA LEU A 235 16.18 -6.65 -11.05
C LEU A 235 17.05 -7.92 -10.90
N PRO A 236 18.38 -7.77 -10.72
CA PRO A 236 19.32 -8.88 -10.61
C PRO A 236 19.17 -9.67 -9.30
#